data_AF-A0A5E4I887-F1
#
_entry.id   AF-A0A5E4I887-F1
#
_cell.length_a   1.000
_cell.length_b   1.000
_cell.length_c   1.000
_cell.angle_alpha   90.00
_cell.angle_beta   90.00
_cell.angle_gamma   90.00
#
_symmetry.space_group_name_H-M   'P 1'
#
loop_
_entity.id
_entity.type
_entity.pdbx_description
1 polymer ?
#
loop_
_entity_poly.entity_id
_entity_poly.type
_entity_poly.pdbx_seq_one_letter_code
_entity_poly.pdbx_strand_id
1 'polypeptide(L)'
;MSANLKDVEFDTSLNIRTTPVVLGVYVVGDQLKKPLRFIMYTYAIKTAHLLVALLPFFLGYTSILLYDYPIPLLGFFVIAFSLFFTTRGILTASLKERNLMLRYEGAHEGLALLLIPFVLLSYLVKHIDVLPSFLLVVLLVLWPLLSLRLLFGKTLIPLE
;
A
#
# COMPACT_ATOMS: atom_id res chain seq x y z
N MET A 1 -1.89 8.56 2.02
CA MET A 1 -1.09 9.74 1.59
C MET A 1 -1.14 10.00 0.08
N SER A 2 -1.31 8.99 -0.78
CA SER A 2 -1.72 9.25 -2.17
C SER A 2 -3.21 9.57 -2.29
N ALA A 3 -4.03 9.12 -1.33
CA ALA A 3 -5.50 9.27 -1.33
C ALA A 3 -6.04 10.69 -1.61
N ASN A 4 -5.25 11.74 -1.39
CA ASN A 4 -5.69 13.13 -1.62
C ASN A 4 -5.33 13.62 -3.03
N LEU A 5 -4.50 12.89 -3.79
CA LEU A 5 -4.08 13.27 -5.14
C LEU A 5 -5.28 13.29 -6.11
N LYS A 6 -6.30 12.46 -5.83
CA LYS A 6 -7.56 12.40 -6.57
C LYS A 6 -8.49 13.59 -6.30
N ASP A 7 -8.27 14.32 -5.21
CA ASP A 7 -9.14 15.41 -4.74
C ASP A 7 -8.42 16.77 -4.79
N VAL A 8 -7.20 16.84 -5.37
CA VAL A 8 -6.40 18.08 -5.49
C VAL A 8 -7.18 19.25 -6.12
N GLU A 9 -8.04 18.98 -7.11
CA GLU A 9 -8.87 20.01 -7.76
C GLU A 9 -9.83 20.67 -6.77
N PHE A 10 -10.52 19.85 -5.97
CA PHE A 10 -11.43 20.30 -4.92
C PHE A 10 -10.68 20.93 -3.76
N ASP A 11 -9.56 20.35 -3.34
CA ASP A 11 -8.75 20.88 -2.24
C ASP A 11 -8.19 22.27 -2.57
N THR A 12 -7.74 22.47 -3.82
CA THR A 12 -7.21 23.77 -4.26
C THR A 12 -8.30 24.83 -4.34
N SER A 13 -9.48 24.48 -4.87
CA SER A 13 -10.62 25.41 -4.96
C SER A 13 -11.22 25.77 -3.61
N LEU A 14 -11.22 24.84 -2.66
CA LEU A 14 -11.68 25.04 -1.28
C LEU A 14 -10.59 25.57 -0.34
N ASN A 15 -9.39 25.86 -0.87
CA ASN A 15 -8.23 26.36 -0.13
C ASN A 15 -7.81 25.45 1.04
N ILE A 16 -8.03 24.14 0.89
CA ILE A 16 -7.67 23.10 1.86
C ILE A 16 -6.20 22.74 1.68
N ARG A 17 -5.44 22.81 2.77
CA ARG A 17 -4.00 22.51 2.76
C ARG A 17 -3.74 21.01 2.90
N THR A 18 -3.90 20.27 1.81
CA THR A 18 -3.50 18.86 1.75
C THR A 18 -2.04 18.69 1.30
N THR A 19 -1.42 17.55 1.62
CA THR A 19 -0.01 17.28 1.30
C THR A 19 0.35 17.47 -0.18
N PRO A 20 -0.48 17.00 -1.14
CA PRO A 20 -0.26 17.29 -2.56
C PRO A 20 -0.26 18.79 -2.86
N VAL A 21 -1.22 19.55 -2.33
CA VAL A 21 -1.36 21.00 -2.54
C VAL A 21 -0.16 21.76 -1.96
N VAL A 22 0.24 21.45 -0.73
CA VAL A 22 1.39 22.07 -0.06
C VAL A 22 2.71 21.80 -0.80
N LEU A 23 2.85 20.61 -1.39
CA LEU A 23 4.02 20.25 -2.18
C LEU A 23 3.95 20.72 -3.64
N GLY A 24 2.91 21.49 -4.00
CA GLY A 24 2.78 22.17 -5.28
C GLY A 24 2.24 21.29 -6.41
N VAL A 25 1.45 20.25 -6.10
CA VAL A 25 0.66 19.53 -7.10
C VAL A 25 -0.52 20.41 -7.51
N TYR A 26 -0.73 20.59 -8.80
CA TYR A 26 -1.86 21.35 -9.34
C TYR A 26 -2.43 20.70 -10.60
N VAL A 27 -3.66 21.07 -10.93
CA VAL A 27 -4.38 20.59 -12.11
C VAL A 27 -4.09 21.49 -13.31
N VAL A 28 -3.74 20.89 -14.45
CA VAL A 28 -3.58 21.57 -15.74
C VAL A 28 -4.43 20.84 -16.76
N GLY A 29 -5.60 21.38 -17.07
CA GLY A 29 -6.61 20.68 -17.88
C GLY A 29 -7.01 19.36 -17.21
N ASP A 30 -6.86 18.24 -17.93
CA ASP A 30 -7.20 16.91 -17.42
C ASP A 30 -6.05 16.16 -16.73
N GLN A 31 -4.92 16.84 -16.50
CA GLN A 31 -3.73 16.22 -15.92
C GLN A 31 -3.32 16.84 -14.59
N LEU A 32 -2.82 16.00 -13.69
CA LEU A 32 -2.17 16.42 -12.45
C LEU A 32 -0.69 16.67 -12.73
N LYS A 33 -0.28 17.94 -12.67
CA LYS A 33 1.14 18.29 -12.75
C LYS A 33 1.77 18.09 -11.38
N LYS A 34 2.65 17.09 -11.29
CA LYS A 34 3.28 16.63 -10.04
C LYS A 34 4.74 17.11 -10.05
N PRO A 35 5.13 18.07 -9.19
CA PRO A 35 6.51 18.51 -9.13
C PRO A 35 7.41 17.38 -8.61
N LEU A 36 8.70 17.40 -9.00
CA LEU A 36 9.67 16.39 -8.58
C LEU A 36 9.76 16.25 -7.06
N ARG A 37 9.59 17.35 -6.31
CA ARG A 37 9.57 17.36 -4.84
C ARG A 37 8.47 16.45 -4.27
N PHE A 38 7.26 16.49 -4.85
CA PHE A 38 6.15 15.63 -4.43
C PHE A 38 6.41 14.16 -4.76
N ILE A 39 6.99 13.89 -5.93
CA ILE A 39 7.36 12.53 -6.36
C ILE A 39 8.41 11.95 -5.39
N MET A 40 9.49 12.69 -5.14
CA MET A 40 10.54 12.27 -4.20
C MET A 40 9.98 12.05 -2.79
N TYR A 41 9.13 12.96 -2.30
CA TYR A 41 8.47 12.83 -1.01
C TYR A 41 7.65 11.54 -0.90
N THR A 42 6.86 11.23 -1.94
CA THR A 42 6.02 10.03 -1.97
C THR A 42 6.88 8.78 -1.87
N TYR A 43 7.94 8.67 -2.68
CA TYR A 43 8.87 7.55 -2.61
C TYR A 43 9.63 7.48 -1.28
N ALA A 44 10.07 8.60 -0.73
CA ALA A 44 10.78 8.66 0.55
C ALA A 44 9.95 8.08 1.70
N ILE A 45 8.66 8.41 1.76
CA ILE A 45 7.75 7.84 2.76
C ILE A 45 7.56 6.33 2.57
N LYS A 46 7.48 5.84 1.33
CA LYS A 46 7.39 4.39 1.08
C LYS A 46 8.64 3.68 1.53
N THR A 47 9.80 4.23 1.23
CA THR A 47 11.08 3.68 1.73
C THR A 47 11.11 3.69 3.26
N ALA A 48 10.73 4.79 3.91
CA ALA A 48 10.66 4.85 5.37
C ALA A 48 9.69 3.81 5.96
N HIS A 49 8.52 3.62 5.35
CA HIS A 49 7.57 2.60 5.77
C HIS A 49 8.14 1.18 5.66
N LEU A 50 8.82 0.87 4.56
CA LEU A 50 9.49 -0.43 4.38
C LEU A 50 10.63 -0.64 5.38
N LEU A 51 11.41 0.40 5.68
CA LEU A 51 12.47 0.34 6.70
C LEU A 51 11.89 0.04 8.09
N VAL A 52 10.78 0.69 8.45
CA VAL A 52 10.07 0.41 9.70
C VAL A 52 9.55 -1.03 9.73
N ALA A 53 8.98 -1.51 8.62
CA ALA A 53 8.50 -2.88 8.50
C ALA A 53 9.62 -3.94 8.61
N LEU A 54 10.88 -3.58 8.31
CA LEU A 54 12.04 -4.46 8.49
C LEU A 54 12.58 -4.50 9.93
N LEU A 55 12.19 -3.57 10.80
CA LEU A 55 12.71 -3.50 12.17
C LEU A 55 12.60 -4.83 12.95
N PRO A 56 11.50 -5.60 12.86
CA PRO A 56 11.41 -6.88 13.57
C PRO A 56 12.50 -7.88 13.16
N PHE A 57 12.95 -7.86 11.90
CA PHE A 57 14.08 -8.68 11.46
C PHE A 57 15.41 -8.17 12.04
N PHE A 58 15.64 -6.85 11.98
CA PHE A 58 16.88 -6.24 12.50
C PHE A 58 17.03 -6.37 14.02
N LEU A 59 15.92 -6.33 14.75
CA LEU A 59 15.89 -6.49 16.21
C LEU A 59 15.87 -7.96 16.65
N GLY A 60 15.83 -8.91 15.71
CA GLY A 60 15.85 -10.35 16.01
C GLY A 60 14.54 -10.88 16.61
N TYR A 61 13.44 -10.13 16.54
CA TYR A 61 12.11 -10.59 17.00
C TYR A 61 11.49 -11.63 16.08
N THR A 62 11.88 -11.64 14.81
CA THR A 62 11.46 -12.61 13.80
C THR A 62 12.65 -12.94 12.89
N SER A 63 12.54 -14.06 12.18
CA SER A 63 13.61 -14.59 11.33
C SER A 63 13.28 -14.36 9.86
N ILE A 64 14.27 -13.92 9.08
CA ILE A 64 14.18 -13.86 7.61
C ILE A 64 14.09 -15.25 6.96
N LEU A 65 14.44 -16.30 7.71
CA LEU A 65 14.35 -17.70 7.32
C LEU A 65 13.19 -18.39 8.05
N LEU A 66 12.51 -19.27 7.32
CA LEU A 66 11.50 -20.20 7.81
C LEU A 66 11.91 -21.61 7.35
N TYR A 67 12.23 -22.51 8.28
CA TYR A 67 12.79 -23.84 7.97
C TYR A 67 13.99 -23.77 7.00
N ASP A 68 14.93 -22.86 7.25
CA ASP A 68 16.09 -22.57 6.39
C ASP A 68 15.78 -22.01 5.00
N TYR A 69 14.51 -21.81 4.65
CA TYR A 69 14.10 -21.14 3.41
C TYR A 69 13.83 -19.65 3.64
N PRO A 70 14.27 -18.75 2.74
CA PRO A 70 14.09 -17.29 2.88
C PRO A 70 12.67 -16.82 2.50
N ILE A 71 11.63 -17.59 2.83
CA ILE A 71 10.23 -17.31 2.44
C ILE A 71 9.73 -15.93 2.94
N PRO A 72 9.89 -15.57 4.23
CA PRO A 72 9.47 -14.26 4.73
C PRO A 72 10.14 -13.10 3.98
N LEU A 73 11.44 -13.24 3.70
CA LEU A 73 12.23 -12.21 3.02
C LEU A 73 11.83 -12.06 1.56
N LEU A 74 11.63 -13.17 0.83
CA LEU A 74 11.17 -13.14 -0.55
C LEU A 74 9.76 -12.52 -0.65
N GLY A 75 8.86 -12.91 0.25
CA GLY A 75 7.52 -12.33 0.33
C GLY A 75 7.55 -10.82 0.59
N PHE A 76 8.40 -10.38 1.53
CA PHE A 76 8.63 -8.96 1.77
C PHE A 76 9.07 -8.22 0.51
N PHE A 77 10.06 -8.75 -0.24
CA PHE A 77 10.53 -8.10 -1.46
C PHE A 77 9.46 -8.04 -2.57
N VAL A 78 8.67 -9.10 -2.74
CA VAL A 78 7.56 -9.10 -3.71
C VAL A 78 6.53 -8.03 -3.36
N ILE A 79 6.17 -7.90 -2.08
CA ILE A 79 5.23 -6.87 -1.62
C ILE A 79 5.84 -5.48 -1.77
N ALA A 80 7.11 -5.30 -1.37
CA ALA A 80 7.83 -4.03 -1.50
C ALA A 80 7.88 -3.56 -2.96
N PHE A 81 8.24 -4.44 -3.89
CA PHE A 81 8.23 -4.15 -5.32
C PHE A 81 6.82 -3.77 -5.80
N SER A 82 5.80 -4.51 -5.39
CA SER A 82 4.40 -4.23 -5.73
C SER A 82 3.92 -2.88 -5.16
N LEU A 83 4.38 -2.48 -3.98
CA LEU A 83 4.09 -1.17 -3.39
C LEU A 83 4.73 -0.03 -4.20
N PHE A 84 5.95 -0.19 -4.67
CA PHE A 84 6.58 0.78 -5.57
C PHE A 84 5.89 0.84 -6.93
N PHE A 85 5.49 -0.32 -7.48
CA PHE A 85 4.75 -0.41 -8.73
C PHE A 85 3.39 0.31 -8.63
N THR A 86 2.61 0.02 -7.60
CA THR A 86 1.31 0.69 -7.37
C THR A 86 1.49 2.18 -7.07
N THR A 87 2.52 2.57 -6.32
CA THR A 87 2.88 3.99 -6.11
C THR A 87 3.16 4.68 -7.45
N ARG A 88 3.93 4.05 -8.33
CA ARG A 88 4.17 4.57 -9.68
C ARG A 88 2.86 4.70 -10.46
N GLY A 89 1.99 3.68 -10.43
CA GLY A 89 0.67 3.71 -11.05
C GLY A 89 -0.18 4.91 -10.62
N ILE A 90 -0.20 5.22 -9.31
CA ILE A 90 -0.91 6.39 -8.77
C ILE A 90 -0.28 7.70 -9.25
N LEU A 91 1.06 7.75 -9.30
CA LEU A 91 1.80 8.93 -9.76
C LEU A 91 1.70 9.15 -11.28
N THR A 92 1.41 8.13 -12.08
CA THR A 92 1.28 8.26 -13.54
C THR A 92 -0.16 8.35 -14.02
N ALA A 93 -1.14 7.90 -13.24
CA ALA A 93 -2.56 7.97 -13.62
C ALA A 93 -3.03 9.42 -13.80
N SER A 94 -3.85 9.62 -14.84
CA SER A 94 -4.51 10.89 -15.15
C SER A 94 -5.77 11.11 -14.29
N LEU A 95 -6.30 12.34 -14.22
CA LEU A 95 -7.56 12.61 -13.51
C LEU A 95 -8.76 11.94 -14.18
N LYS A 96 -8.74 11.84 -15.52
CA LYS A 96 -9.75 11.12 -16.31
C LYS A 96 -9.84 9.64 -15.94
N GLU A 97 -8.75 9.07 -15.43
CA GLU A 97 -8.67 7.69 -14.96
C GLU A 97 -8.74 7.61 -13.42
N ARG A 98 -9.52 8.49 -12.78
CA ARG A 98 -9.73 8.51 -11.32
C ARG A 98 -10.05 7.13 -10.75
N ASN A 99 -10.85 6.33 -11.45
CA ASN A 99 -11.18 4.95 -11.04
C ASN A 99 -9.95 4.02 -11.05
N LEU A 100 -9.04 4.18 -12.01
CA LEU A 100 -7.79 3.43 -12.05
C LEU A 100 -6.85 3.87 -10.91
N MET A 101 -6.78 5.18 -10.64
CA MET A 101 -6.03 5.71 -9.51
C MET A 101 -6.54 5.11 -8.20
N LEU A 102 -7.85 5.15 -7.95
CA LEU A 102 -8.51 4.54 -6.79
C LEU A 102 -8.21 3.04 -6.65
N ARG A 103 -8.18 2.29 -7.76
CA ARG A 103 -7.80 0.86 -7.74
C ARG A 103 -6.36 0.66 -7.30
N TYR A 104 -5.43 1.45 -7.82
CA TYR A 104 -4.04 1.39 -7.37
C TYR A 104 -3.89 1.79 -5.90
N GLU A 105 -4.66 2.75 -5.42
CA GLU A 105 -4.67 3.14 -4.00
C GLU A 105 -5.18 2.01 -3.10
N GLY A 106 -6.32 1.40 -3.44
CA GLY A 106 -6.86 0.28 -2.68
C GLY A 106 -5.91 -0.92 -2.69
N ALA A 107 -5.32 -1.26 -3.84
CA ALA A 107 -4.31 -2.31 -3.94
C ALA A 107 -3.07 -1.98 -3.11
N HIS A 108 -2.59 -0.74 -3.17
CA HIS A 108 -1.46 -0.27 -2.39
C HIS A 108 -1.72 -0.42 -0.88
N GLU A 109 -2.90 -0.02 -0.39
CA GLU A 109 -3.25 -0.14 1.04
C GLU A 109 -3.32 -1.60 1.49
N GLY A 110 -3.93 -2.47 0.67
CA GLY A 110 -3.97 -3.91 0.95
C GLY A 110 -2.58 -4.54 1.00
N LEU A 111 -1.69 -4.20 0.05
CA LEU A 111 -0.30 -4.65 0.04
C LEU A 111 0.48 -4.16 1.27
N ALA A 112 0.25 -2.93 1.71
CA ALA A 112 0.92 -2.38 2.89
C ALA A 112 0.49 -3.13 4.17
N LEU A 113 -0.79 -3.49 4.28
CA LEU A 113 -1.29 -4.31 5.38
C LEU A 113 -0.68 -5.72 5.35
N LEU A 114 -0.49 -6.28 4.15
CA LEU A 114 0.08 -7.61 3.94
C LEU A 114 1.56 -7.72 4.35
N LEU A 115 2.29 -6.61 4.48
CA LEU A 115 3.66 -6.65 5.01
C LEU A 115 3.73 -7.24 6.42
N ILE A 116 2.75 -6.94 7.28
CA ILE A 116 2.74 -7.37 8.69
C ILE A 116 2.80 -8.90 8.82
N PRO A 117 1.86 -9.67 8.25
CA PRO A 117 1.88 -11.12 8.39
C PRO A 117 3.11 -11.77 7.74
N PHE A 118 3.67 -11.18 6.67
CA PHE A 118 4.90 -11.71 6.06
C PHE A 118 6.14 -11.48 6.94
N VAL A 119 6.26 -10.30 7.56
CA VAL A 119 7.35 -10.01 8.50
C VAL A 119 7.26 -10.93 9.72
N LEU A 120 6.04 -11.16 10.22
CA LEU A 120 5.78 -12.00 11.39
C LEU A 120 5.69 -13.49 11.05
N LEU A 121 5.84 -13.90 9.78
CA LEU A 121 5.54 -15.28 9.35
C LEU A 121 6.33 -16.31 10.13
N SER A 122 7.64 -16.12 10.29
CA SER A 122 8.48 -17.06 11.06
C SER A 122 8.13 -17.10 12.53
N TYR A 123 7.74 -15.96 13.11
CA TYR A 123 7.26 -15.89 14.48
C TYR A 123 5.93 -16.66 14.62
N LEU A 124 4.98 -16.44 13.72
CA LEU A 124 3.67 -17.10 13.74
C LEU A 124 3.85 -18.62 13.62
N VAL A 125 4.62 -19.10 12.64
CA VAL A 125 4.81 -20.54 12.42
C VAL A 125 5.49 -21.20 13.63
N LYS A 126 6.44 -20.51 14.28
CA LYS A 126 7.10 -21.01 15.49
C LYS A 126 6.15 -21.18 16.68
N HIS A 127 5.12 -20.35 16.78
CA HIS A 127 4.26 -20.28 17.97
C HIS A 127 2.88 -20.93 17.81
N ILE A 128 2.32 -20.98 16.60
CA ILE A 128 0.95 -21.47 16.34
C ILE A 128 0.89 -22.46 15.18
N ASP A 129 2.01 -23.06 14.76
CA ASP A 129 2.14 -23.98 13.62
C ASP A 129 1.83 -23.36 12.23
N VAL A 130 2.16 -24.12 11.18
CA VAL A 130 2.06 -23.69 9.78
C VAL A 130 0.61 -23.43 9.35
N LEU A 131 -0.31 -24.36 9.62
CA LEU A 131 -1.68 -24.29 9.15
C LEU A 131 -2.45 -23.09 9.76
N PRO A 132 -2.43 -22.86 11.08
CA PRO A 132 -3.08 -21.69 11.67
C PRO A 132 -2.45 -20.37 11.23
N SER A 133 -1.12 -20.33 11.06
CA SER A 133 -0.42 -19.15 10.52
C SER A 133 -0.90 -18.79 9.11
N PHE A 134 -1.05 -19.79 8.24
CA PHE A 134 -1.57 -19.60 6.89
C PHE A 134 -3.01 -19.08 6.90
N LEU A 135 -3.90 -19.68 7.70
CA LEU A 135 -5.28 -19.22 7.85
C LEU A 135 -5.36 -17.78 8.35
N LEU A 136 -4.46 -17.38 9.27
CA LEU A 136 -4.42 -16.03 9.81
C LEU A 136 -3.96 -15.01 8.76
N VAL A 137 -2.98 -15.35 7.92
CA VAL A 137 -2.57 -14.53 6.76
C VAL A 137 -3.75 -14.36 5.79
N VAL A 138 -4.44 -15.46 5.46
CA VAL A 138 -5.61 -15.44 4.58
C VAL A 138 -6.72 -14.57 5.18
N LEU A 139 -6.99 -14.70 6.48
CA LEU A 139 -7.99 -13.90 7.17
C LEU A 139 -7.65 -12.41 7.13
N LEU A 140 -6.39 -12.03 7.37
CA LEU A 140 -5.94 -10.63 7.31
C LEU A 140 -6.08 -10.02 5.91
N VAL A 141 -6.01 -10.82 4.85
CA VAL A 141 -6.24 -10.38 3.46
C VAL A 141 -7.73 -10.32 3.14
N LEU A 142 -8.46 -11.37 3.47
CA LEU A 142 -9.88 -11.51 3.10
C LEU A 142 -10.77 -10.61 3.95
N TRP A 143 -10.44 -10.38 5.21
CA TRP A 143 -11.27 -9.57 6.11
C TRP A 143 -11.47 -8.13 5.59
N PRO A 144 -10.43 -7.36 5.22
CA PRO A 144 -10.61 -6.04 4.62
C PRO A 144 -11.41 -6.09 3.31
N LEU A 145 -11.12 -7.07 2.45
CA LEU A 145 -11.81 -7.21 1.16
C LEU A 145 -13.31 -7.51 1.34
N LEU A 146 -13.64 -8.44 2.25
CA LEU A 146 -15.01 -8.78 2.60
C LEU A 146 -15.73 -7.61 3.29
N SER A 147 -15.04 -6.91 4.19
CA SER A 147 -15.59 -5.73 4.88
C SER A 147 -15.94 -4.62 3.89
N LEU A 148 -15.04 -4.34 2.93
CA LEU A 148 -15.30 -3.38 1.85
C LEU A 148 -16.47 -3.82 0.98
N ARG A 149 -16.57 -5.12 0.64
CA ARG A 149 -17.70 -5.66 -0.14
C ARG A 149 -19.03 -5.58 0.61
N LEU A 150 -19.05 -5.83 1.91
CA LEU A 150 -20.26 -5.77 2.73
C LEU A 150 -20.76 -4.32 2.88
N LEU A 151 -19.85 -3.37 3.09
CA LEU A 151 -20.20 -1.96 3.31
C LEU A 151 -20.52 -1.21 2.01
N PHE A 152 -19.82 -1.52 0.92
CA PHE A 152 -19.91 -0.76 -0.33
C PHE A 152 -20.52 -1.55 -1.50
N GLY A 153 -20.89 -2.82 -1.31
CA GLY A 153 -21.52 -3.64 -2.35
C GLY A 153 -20.59 -3.96 -3.54
N LYS A 154 -21.19 -4.28 -4.71
CA LYS A 154 -20.46 -4.62 -5.94
C LYS A 154 -19.88 -3.41 -6.69
N THR A 155 -20.13 -2.18 -6.25
CA THR A 155 -19.84 -0.96 -7.01
C THR A 155 -18.36 -0.54 -6.97
N LEU A 156 -17.58 -1.00 -5.99
CA LEU A 156 -16.20 -0.54 -5.77
C LEU A 156 -15.12 -1.50 -6.29
N ILE A 157 -15.40 -2.80 -6.38
CA ILE A 157 -14.45 -3.82 -6.85
C ILE A 157 -15.17 -4.74 -7.85
N PRO A 158 -14.99 -4.56 -9.18
CA PRO A 158 -15.40 -5.55 -10.16
C PRO A 158 -14.35 -6.66 -10.14
N LEU A 159 -14.59 -7.68 -9.32
CA LEU A 159 -14.08 -9.01 -9.56
C LEU A 159 -15.18 -9.67 -10.39
N GLU A 160 -14.96 -9.75 -11.71
CA GLU A 160 -15.77 -10.60 -12.58
C GLU A 160 -15.78 -12.04 -12.06
#